data_AF-A0ABD0P0I4-F1
#
_entry.id   AF-A0ABD0P0I4-F1
#
_cell.length_a   1.000
_cell.length_b   1.000
_cell.length_c   1.000
_cell.angle_alpha   90.00
_cell.angle_beta   90.00
_cell.angle_gamma   90.00
#
_symmetry.space_group_name_H-M   'P 1'
#
loop_
_entity.id
_entity.type
_entity.pdbx_description
1 polymer ?
#
loop_
_entity_poly.entity_id
_entity_poly.type
_entity_poly.pdbx_seq_one_letter_code
_entity_poly.pdbx_strand_id
1 'polypeptide(L)' 'MEQIVGRPSAPPGPVLQVCFPSARASVLENLNRQREEGQLCDLSIQVQGQVFRAHRCVLAASSPYFHDQ' A
#
# COMPACT_ATOMS: atom_id res chain seq x y z
N MET A 1 -34.49 22.72 33.39
CA MET A 1 -35.08 23.20 32.13
C MET A 1 -33.90 23.67 31.28
N GLU A 2 -33.49 23.09 30.15
CA GLU A 2 -34.00 22.06 29.24
C GLU A 2 -32.81 21.33 28.58
N GLN A 3 -33.09 20.16 28.01
CA GLN A 3 -32.20 19.29 27.23
C GLN A 3 -31.80 19.92 25.89
N ILE A 4 -30.71 19.45 25.27
CA ILE A 4 -30.78 18.71 23.99
C ILE A 4 -29.47 17.95 23.74
N VAL A 5 -29.58 16.63 23.88
CA VAL A 5 -28.66 15.62 23.37
C VAL A 5 -28.79 15.59 21.84
N GLY A 6 -27.69 15.86 21.13
CA GLY A 6 -27.53 15.51 19.73
C GLY A 6 -26.80 14.17 19.61
N ARG A 7 -27.55 13.06 19.63
CA ARG A 7 -27.03 11.72 19.28
C ARG A 7 -26.50 11.74 17.84
N PRO A 8 -25.40 11.04 17.50
CA PRO A 8 -25.18 10.65 16.11
C PRO A 8 -26.36 9.78 15.67
N SER A 9 -26.99 10.22 14.58
CA SER A 9 -28.15 9.62 13.93
C SER A 9 -27.75 8.34 13.18
N ALA A 10 -28.52 7.27 13.44
CA ALA A 10 -28.55 5.96 12.78
C ALA A 10 -27.46 4.95 13.18
N PRO A 11 -27.84 3.66 13.41
CA PRO A 11 -26.85 2.59 13.48
C PRO A 11 -26.20 2.44 12.10
N PRO A 12 -24.88 2.22 12.01
CA PRO A 12 -24.28 1.83 10.74
C PRO A 12 -25.03 0.58 10.24
N GLY A 13 -25.46 0.60 8.97
CA GLY A 13 -26.03 -0.57 8.33
C GLY A 13 -25.06 -1.76 8.42
N PRO A 14 -25.51 -2.99 8.14
CA PRO A 14 -24.66 -4.18 8.27
C PRO A 14 -23.37 -3.99 7.47
N VAL A 15 -22.24 -3.94 8.19
CA VAL A 15 -20.90 -3.85 7.61
C VAL A 15 -20.49 -5.26 7.20
N LEU A 16 -20.37 -5.52 5.90
CA LEU A 16 -19.82 -6.78 5.42
C LEU A 16 -18.29 -6.71 5.51
N GLN A 17 -17.72 -7.45 6.45
CA GLN A 17 -16.27 -7.65 6.49
C GLN A 17 -15.87 -8.72 5.48
N VAL A 18 -15.06 -8.33 4.51
CA VAL A 18 -14.48 -9.25 3.52
C VAL A 18 -13.01 -9.46 3.85
N CYS A 19 -12.59 -10.71 3.99
CA CYS A 19 -11.20 -11.09 4.22
C CYS A 19 -10.64 -11.79 2.97
N PHE A 20 -9.48 -11.37 2.51
CA PHE A 20 -8.73 -12.02 1.42
C PHE A 20 -7.42 -12.59 1.98
N PRO A 21 -7.38 -13.84 2.46
CA PRO A 21 -6.25 -14.38 3.21
C PRO A 21 -4.93 -14.37 2.43
N SER A 22 -5.00 -14.52 1.11
CA SER A 22 -3.85 -14.56 0.20
C SER A 22 -3.46 -13.20 -0.38
N ALA A 23 -4.23 -12.13 -0.15
CA ALA A 23 -4.03 -10.84 -0.82
C ALA A 23 -2.61 -10.29 -0.65
N ARG A 24 -2.04 -10.37 0.56
CA ARG A 24 -0.67 -9.91 0.81
C ARG A 24 0.36 -10.62 -0.07
N ALA A 25 0.29 -11.95 -0.14
CA ALA A 25 1.23 -12.75 -0.92
C ALA A 25 1.06 -12.47 -2.42
N SER A 26 -0.18 -12.50 -2.92
CA SER A 26 -0.48 -12.24 -4.33
C SER A 26 -0.12 -10.83 -4.78
N VAL A 27 -0.30 -9.82 -3.92
CA VAL A 27 0.11 -8.44 -4.22
C VAL A 27 1.63 -8.34 -4.35
N LEU A 28 2.37 -8.88 -3.37
CA LEU A 28 3.84 -8.85 -3.40
C LEU A 28 4.41 -9.62 -4.61
N GLU A 29 3.83 -10.78 -4.94
CA GLU A 29 4.21 -11.55 -6.12
C GLU A 29 3.98 -10.76 -7.42
N ASN A 30 2.83 -10.10 -7.56
CA ASN A 30 2.55 -9.27 -8.73
C ASN A 30 3.47 -8.04 -8.82
N LEU A 31 3.77 -7.37 -7.71
CA LEU A 31 4.73 -6.27 -7.68
C LEU A 31 6.14 -6.73 -8.07
N ASN A 32 6.54 -7.92 -7.62
CA ASN A 32 7.82 -8.50 -8.01
C ASN A 32 7.88 -8.78 -9.51
N ARG A 33 6.83 -9.36 -10.09
CA ARG A 33 6.74 -9.58 -11.54
C ARG A 33 6.77 -8.28 -12.33
N GLN A 34 6.04 -7.25 -11.89
CA GLN A 34 6.11 -5.91 -12.49
C GLN A 34 7.54 -5.34 -12.45
N ARG A 35 8.26 -5.53 -11.34
CA ARG A 35 9.67 -5.11 -11.20
C ARG A 35 10.57 -5.80 -12.23
N GLU A 36 10.40 -7.11 -12.41
CA GLU A 36 11.17 -7.91 -13.38
C GLU A 36 10.85 -7.53 -14.83
N GLU A 37 9.58 -7.26 -15.14
CA GLU A 37 9.11 -6.80 -16.45
C GLU A 37 9.40 -5.30 -16.70
N GLY A 38 9.84 -4.56 -15.67
CA GLY A 38 10.06 -3.11 -15.74
C GLY A 38 8.79 -2.27 -15.84
N GLN A 39 7.64 -2.84 -15.45
CA GLN A 39 6.33 -2.18 -15.49
C GLN A 39 6.09 -1.36 -14.23
N LEU A 40 5.56 -0.15 -14.41
CA LEU A 40 5.19 0.77 -13.32
C LEU A 40 6.35 1.14 -12.38
N CYS A 41 7.58 0.74 -12.68
CA CYS A 41 8.75 1.15 -11.93
C CYS A 41 9.04 2.62 -12.22
N ASP A 42 8.95 3.43 -11.17
CA ASP A 42 9.19 4.87 -11.18
C ASP A 42 10.57 5.24 -10.58
N LEU A 43 11.32 4.24 -10.10
CA LEU A 43 12.67 4.40 -9.57
C LEU A 43 13.68 3.48 -10.29
N SER A 44 14.89 4.00 -10.49
CA SER A 44 16.05 3.22 -10.92
C SER A 44 17.24 3.54 -10.01
N ILE A 45 17.82 2.51 -9.40
CA ILE A 45 18.95 2.62 -8.47
C ILE A 45 20.18 2.07 -9.16
N GLN A 46 21.26 2.86 -9.22
CA GLN A 46 22.52 2.44 -9.80
C GLN A 46 23.49 1.99 -8.70
N VAL A 47 23.97 0.75 -8.78
CA VAL A 47 24.92 0.17 -7.82
C VAL A 47 26.03 -0.51 -8.61
N GLN A 48 27.27 -0.02 -8.45
CA GLN A 48 28.46 -0.60 -9.10
C GLN A 48 28.29 -0.85 -10.61
N GLY A 49 27.65 0.08 -11.32
CA GLY A 49 27.42 -0.01 -12.77
C GLY A 49 26.21 -0.86 -13.18
N GLN A 50 25.51 -1.49 -12.24
CA GLN A 50 24.23 -2.16 -12.50
C GLN A 50 23.05 -1.24 -12.17
N VAL A 51 21.95 -1.38 -12.91
CA VAL A 51 20.73 -0.60 -12.71
C VAL A 51 19.61 -1.52 -12.24
N PHE A 52 19.01 -1.16 -11.10
CA PHE A 52 17.90 -1.88 -10.49
C PHE A 52 16.64 -1.03 -10.56
N ARG A 53 15.63 -1.49 -11.30
CA ARG A 53 14.30 -0.87 -11.31
C ARG A 53 13.51 -1.28 -10.08
N ALA A 54 12.74 -0.35 -9.53
CA ALA A 54 11.91 -0.57 -8.35
C ALA A 54 10.70 0.37 -8.33
N HIS A 55 9.78 0.11 -7.40
CA HIS A 55 8.65 0.98 -7.07
C HIS A 55 8.97 1.75 -5.80
N ARG A 56 8.91 3.09 -5.84
CA ARG A 56 9.22 3.95 -4.68
C ARG A 56 8.36 3.60 -3.47
N CYS A 57 7.06 3.43 -3.68
CA CYS A 57 6.10 3.13 -2.62
C CYS A 57 6.44 1.83 -1.86
N VAL A 58 6.91 0.80 -2.56
CA VAL A 58 7.29 -0.48 -1.96
C VAL A 58 8.54 -0.31 -1.11
N LEU A 59 9.55 0.43 -1.59
CA LEU A 59 10.78 0.67 -0.84
C LEU A 59 10.54 1.52 0.41
N ALA A 60 9.77 2.61 0.28
CA ALA A 60 9.40 3.48 1.40
C ALA A 60 8.63 2.72 2.49
N ALA A 61 7.72 1.81 2.10
CA ALA A 61 6.99 0.96 3.03
C ALA A 61 7.87 -0.10 3.70
N SER A 62 8.96 -0.54 3.04
CA SER A 62 9.83 -1.61 3.53
C SER A 62 11.00 -1.12 4.36
N SER A 63 11.45 0.12 4.16
CA SER A 63 12.61 0.68 4.85
C SER A 63 12.51 2.21 4.97
N PRO A 64 12.70 2.78 6.18
CA PRO A 64 12.71 4.23 6.38
C PRO A 64 13.73 4.99 5.53
N TYR A 65 14.80 4.32 5.09
CA TYR A 65 15.83 4.92 4.24
C TYR A 65 15.25 5.51 2.94
N PHE A 66 14.17 4.92 2.42
CA PHE A 66 13.55 5.33 1.15
C PHE A 66 12.32 6.23 1.32
N HIS A 67 12.03 6.71 2.52
CA HIS A 67 10.79 7.45 2.79
C HIS A 67 10.70 8.79 2.04
N ASP A 68 11.83 9.46 1.85
CA ASP A 68 11.93 10.79 1.23
C ASP A 68 12.46 10.75 -0.23
N GLN A 69 12.54 9.57 -0.84
CA GLN A 69 13.10 9.38 -2.19
C GLN A 69 12.05 9.41 -3.26
#